data_AF-A0A1B7ZBV4-F1
#
_entry.id   AF-A0A1B7ZBV4-F1
#
_cell.length_a   1.000
_cell.length_b   1.000
_cell.length_c   1.000
_cell.angle_alpha   90.00
_cell.angle_beta   90.00
_cell.angle_gamma   90.00
#
_symmetry.space_group_name_H-M   'P 1'
#
loop_
_entity.id
_entity.type
_entity.pdbx_description
1 polymer ?
#
loop_
_entity_poly.entity_id
_entity_poly.type
_entity_poly.pdbx_seq_one_letter_code
_entity_poly.pdbx_strand_id
1 'polypeptide(L)'
;MENTKYKKAKQRVEEIKEFYGKVASAVVTIILVAALNYYLNEWEYAWFLWVVFGLSISLFFKANKIFNLNPFMNRDWEERKLQEFLQQEENKQRWN
;
A
#
# COMPACT_ATOMS: atom_id res chain seq x y z
N MET A 1 4.64 2.33 -27.12
CA MET A 1 5.52 2.60 -25.95
C MET A 1 5.03 3.73 -25.06
N GLU A 2 4.33 4.75 -25.58
CA GLU A 2 3.75 5.84 -24.77
C GLU A 2 2.65 5.37 -23.81
N ASN A 3 1.77 4.48 -24.28
CA ASN A 3 0.65 3.95 -23.51
C ASN A 3 1.07 3.16 -22.25
N THR A 4 2.21 2.48 -22.25
CA THR A 4 2.66 1.67 -21.10
C THR A 4 3.24 2.54 -19.98
N LYS A 5 4.01 3.58 -20.31
CA LYS A 5 4.49 4.56 -19.31
C LYS A 5 3.32 5.31 -18.67
N TYR A 6 2.33 5.70 -19.47
CA TYR A 6 1.14 6.39 -18.97
C TYR A 6 0.28 5.49 -18.07
N LYS A 7 0.07 4.22 -18.45
CA LYS A 7 -0.64 3.24 -17.60
C LYS A 7 0.06 2.98 -16.27
N LYS A 8 1.39 2.80 -16.26
CA LYS A 8 2.18 2.62 -15.03
C LYS A 8 2.08 3.83 -14.10
N ALA A 9 2.18 5.05 -14.66
CA ALA A 9 2.05 6.28 -13.89
C ALA A 9 0.64 6.42 -13.29
N LYS A 10 -0.41 6.09 -14.07
CA LYS A 10 -1.79 6.12 -13.60
C LYS A 10 -2.04 5.12 -12.46
N GLN A 11 -1.54 3.89 -12.58
CA GLN A 11 -1.66 2.87 -11.53
C GLN A 11 -1.02 3.32 -10.21
N ARG A 12 0.20 3.89 -10.27
CA ARG A 12 0.87 4.49 -9.10
C ARG A 12 0.01 5.55 -8.41
N VAL A 13 -0.59 6.45 -9.18
CA VAL A 13 -1.43 7.53 -8.65
C VAL A 13 -2.69 6.96 -7.99
N GLU A 14 -3.28 5.92 -8.58
CA GLU A 14 -4.47 5.24 -8.06
C GLU A 14 -4.18 4.53 -6.73
N GLU A 15 -3.07 3.81 -6.64
CA GLU A 15 -2.61 3.17 -5.39
C GLU A 15 -2.36 4.18 -4.27
N ILE A 16 -1.72 5.31 -4.59
CA ILE A 16 -1.47 6.39 -3.63
C ILE A 16 -2.81 6.98 -3.15
N LYS A 17 -3.76 7.24 -4.05
CA LYS A 17 -5.10 7.74 -3.69
C LYS A 17 -5.83 6.77 -2.77
N GLU A 18 -5.81 5.47 -3.08
CA GLU A 18 -6.46 4.46 -2.25
C GLU A 18 -5.85 4.41 -0.84
N PHE A 19 -4.53 4.54 -0.74
CA PHE A 19 -3.83 4.63 0.54
C PHE A 19 -4.24 5.84 1.37
N TYR A 20 -4.29 7.03 0.77
CA TYR A 20 -4.81 8.21 1.47
C TYR A 20 -6.24 8.02 1.96
N GLY A 21 -7.09 7.33 1.18
CA GLY A 21 -8.43 6.93 1.62
C GLY A 21 -8.39 6.06 2.88
N LYS A 22 -7.51 5.04 2.92
CA LYS A 22 -7.34 4.19 4.11
C LYS A 22 -6.77 4.93 5.32
N VAL A 23 -5.84 5.86 5.11
CA VAL A 23 -5.30 6.74 6.17
C VAL A 23 -6.40 7.62 6.73
N ALA A 24 -7.21 8.27 5.88
CA ALA A 24 -8.32 9.11 6.32
C ALA A 24 -9.35 8.30 7.12
N SER A 25 -9.73 7.11 6.64
CA SER A 25 -10.61 6.21 7.41
C SER A 25 -10.01 5.82 8.76
N ALA A 26 -8.70 5.52 8.82
CA ALA A 26 -8.02 5.17 10.06
C ALA A 26 -8.04 6.33 11.07
N VAL A 27 -7.80 7.57 10.63
CA VAL A 27 -7.88 8.76 11.49
C VAL A 27 -9.29 8.91 12.07
N VAL A 28 -10.33 8.78 11.24
CA VAL A 28 -11.72 8.85 11.69
C VAL A 28 -12.01 7.74 12.71
N THR A 29 -11.57 6.50 12.46
CA THR A 29 -11.72 5.39 13.41
C THR A 29 -11.02 5.69 14.74
N ILE A 30 -9.80 6.23 14.72
CA ILE A 30 -9.06 6.59 15.94
C ILE A 30 -9.82 7.65 16.73
N ILE A 31 -10.36 8.69 16.08
CA ILE A 31 -11.15 9.73 16.73
C ILE A 31 -12.40 9.14 17.39
N LEU A 32 -13.14 8.28 16.68
CA LEU A 32 -14.33 7.62 17.22
C LEU A 32 -14.00 6.74 18.43
N VAL A 33 -12.91 5.98 18.36
CA VAL A 33 -12.47 5.09 19.45
C VAL A 33 -11.95 5.90 20.64
N ALA A 34 -11.23 6.99 20.41
CA ALA A 34 -10.79 7.90 21.46
C ALA A 34 -11.98 8.56 22.18
N ALA A 35 -13.00 8.99 21.43
CA ALA A 35 -14.23 9.52 21.98
C ALA A 35 -14.98 8.47 22.82
N LEU A 36 -15.09 7.23 22.33
CA LEU A 36 -15.67 6.13 23.09
C LEU A 36 -14.88 5.80 24.35
N ASN A 37 -13.56 5.82 24.29
CA ASN A 37 -12.70 5.56 25.45
C ASN A 37 -12.93 6.62 26.55
N TYR A 38 -13.03 7.90 26.16
CA TYR A 38 -13.36 8.99 27.08
C TYR A 38 -14.74 8.79 27.73
N TYR A 39 -15.77 8.46 26.93
CA TYR A 39 -17.13 8.29 27.42
C TYR A 39 -17.34 7.05 28.32
N LEU A 40 -16.58 5.96 28.08
CA LEU A 40 -16.77 4.71 28.80
C LEU A 40 -15.96 4.61 30.09
N ASN A 41 -14.72 5.10 30.10
CA ASN A 41 -13.76 4.80 31.15
C ASN A 41 -13.03 6.03 31.71
N GLU A 42 -13.37 7.26 31.31
CA GLU A 42 -12.70 8.49 31.78
C GLU A 42 -11.15 8.43 31.75
N TRP A 43 -10.58 7.70 30.78
CA TRP A 43 -9.13 7.43 30.63
C TRP A 43 -8.48 6.44 31.62
N GLU A 44 -9.25 5.74 32.46
CA GLU A 44 -8.70 4.79 33.44
C GLU A 44 -8.04 3.56 32.78
N TYR A 45 -8.53 3.16 31.59
CA TYR A 45 -7.95 2.08 30.80
C TYR A 45 -7.81 2.48 29.32
N ALA A 46 -6.59 2.80 28.89
CA ALA A 46 -6.25 3.28 27.55
C ALA A 46 -6.25 2.16 26.48
N TRP A 47 -7.31 1.36 26.41
CA TRP A 47 -7.42 0.25 25.46
C TRP A 47 -7.40 0.71 23.99
N PHE A 48 -7.70 1.99 23.72
CA PHE A 48 -7.60 2.58 22.38
C PHE A 48 -6.19 2.46 21.78
N LEU A 49 -5.14 2.36 22.63
CA LEU A 49 -3.76 2.17 22.19
C LEU A 49 -3.59 0.89 21.37
N TRP A 50 -4.31 -0.19 21.70
CA TRP A 50 -4.28 -1.43 20.93
C TRP A 50 -4.88 -1.25 19.53
N VAL A 51 -5.94 -0.44 19.42
CA VAL A 51 -6.57 -0.12 18.13
C VAL A 51 -5.63 0.75 17.28
N VAL A 52 -5.03 1.78 17.88
CA VAL A 52 -4.04 2.63 17.21
C VAL A 52 -2.84 1.80 16.75
N PHE A 53 -2.36 0.87 17.58
CA PHE A 53 -1.23 0.00 17.25
C PHE A 53 -1.54 -0.92 16.06
N GLY A 54 -2.71 -1.58 16.04
CA GLY A 54 -3.13 -2.42 14.91
C GLY A 54 -3.28 -1.63 13.60
N LEU A 55 -3.88 -0.43 13.66
CA LEU A 55 -4.03 0.44 12.50
C LEU A 55 -2.68 0.96 11.99
N SER A 56 -1.79 1.34 12.90
CA SER A 56 -0.45 1.83 12.57
C SER A 56 0.38 0.77 11.85
N ILE A 57 0.34 -0.48 12.33
CA ILE A 57 1.00 -1.61 11.68
C ILE A 57 0.43 -1.86 10.29
N SER A 58 -0.90 -1.88 10.14
CA SER A 58 -1.56 -2.10 8.85
C SER A 58 -1.17 -1.03 7.83
N LEU A 59 -1.18 0.24 8.24
CA LEU A 59 -0.77 1.36 7.39
C LEU A 59 0.72 1.31 7.07
N PHE A 60 1.58 0.93 8.02
CA PHE A 60 3.02 0.80 7.82
C PHE A 60 3.35 -0.23 6.74
N PHE A 61 2.74 -1.41 6.77
CA PHE A 61 2.96 -2.44 5.73
C PHE A 61 2.47 -1.98 4.36
N LYS A 62 1.30 -1.31 4.29
CA LYS A 62 0.80 -0.74 3.02
C LYS A 62 1.70 0.36 2.48
N ALA A 63 2.17 1.26 3.35
CA ALA A 63 3.10 2.31 2.98
C ALA A 63 4.41 1.72 2.44
N ASN A 64 4.98 0.71 3.12
CA ASN A 64 6.18 0.02 2.66
C ASN A 64 6.02 -0.53 1.23
N LYS A 65 4.86 -1.13 0.93
CA LYS A 65 4.54 -1.65 -0.40
C LYS A 65 4.40 -0.53 -1.46
N ILE A 66 3.68 0.55 -1.16
CA ILE A 66 3.37 1.62 -2.13
C ILE A 66 4.58 2.50 -2.43
N PHE A 67 5.31 2.89 -1.38
CA PHE A 67 6.54 3.65 -1.54
C PHE A 67 7.69 2.79 -2.08
N ASN A 68 7.47 1.47 -2.22
CA ASN A 68 8.44 0.51 -2.71
C ASN A 68 9.77 0.70 -1.97
N LEU A 69 9.67 0.87 -0.64
CA LEU A 69 10.77 1.20 0.27
C LEU A 69 11.75 0.03 0.46
N ASN A 70 11.68 -1.01 -0.37
CA ASN A 70 12.57 -2.14 -0.31
C ASN A 70 13.87 -1.78 -1.08
N PRO A 71 14.97 -1.38 -0.42
CA PRO A 71 16.21 -1.01 -1.10
C PRO A 71 16.84 -2.19 -1.86
N PHE A 72 16.37 -3.42 -1.60
CA PHE A 72 16.81 -4.64 -2.26
C PHE A 72 16.06 -4.97 -3.56
N MET A 73 14.87 -4.42 -3.78
CA MET A 73 14.03 -4.71 -4.95
C MET A 73 13.96 -3.48 -5.85
N ASN A 74 15.11 -3.12 -6.42
CA ASN A 74 15.19 -1.99 -7.36
C ASN A 74 14.19 -2.19 -8.51
N ARG A 75 13.54 -1.11 -8.95
CA ARG A 75 12.67 -1.08 -10.13
C ARG A 75 13.32 -1.73 -11.36
N ASP A 76 14.65 -1.67 -11.45
CA ASP A 76 15.42 -2.34 -12.50
C ASP A 76 15.28 -3.87 -12.47
N TRP A 77 15.19 -4.51 -11.31
CA TRP A 77 14.97 -5.95 -11.23
C TRP A 77 13.58 -6.34 -11.73
N GLU A 78 12.54 -5.59 -11.34
CA GLU A 78 11.17 -5.80 -11.81
C GLU A 78 11.07 -5.58 -13.33
N GLU A 79 11.70 -4.53 -13.85
CA GLU A 79 11.68 -4.20 -15.28
C GLU A 79 12.44 -5.25 -16.11
N ARG A 80 13.58 -5.76 -15.60
CA ARG A 80 14.29 -6.89 -16.21
C ARG A 80 13.47 -8.18 -16.20
N LYS A 81 12.84 -8.52 -15.07
CA LYS A 81 12.03 -9.75 -14.97
C LYS A 81 10.80 -9.70 -15.86
N LEU A 82 10.19 -8.53 -16.00
CA LEU A 82 9.07 -8.33 -16.92
C LEU A 82 9.51 -8.48 -18.38
N GLN A 83 10.68 -7.95 -18.75
CA GLN A 83 11.25 -8.17 -20.08
C GLN A 83 11.57 -9.65 -20.34
N GLU A 84 12.18 -10.34 -19.37
CA GLU A 84 12.43 -11.78 -19.48
C GLU A 84 11.13 -12.57 -19.70
N PHE A 85 10.06 -12.24 -18.97
CA PHE A 85 8.76 -12.89 -19.13
C PHE A 85 8.15 -12.66 -20.51
N LEU A 86 8.12 -11.40 -20.98
CA LEU A 86 7.60 -11.06 -22.30
C LEU A 86 8.40 -11.74 -23.42
N GLN A 87 9.72 -11.81 -23.28
CA GLN A 87 10.59 -12.44 -24.26
C GLN A 87 10.48 -13.98 -24.25
N GLN A 88 10.19 -14.58 -23.08
CA GLN A 88 9.84 -15.99 -22.98
C GLN A 88 8.49 -16.29 -23.64
N GLU A 89 7.47 -15.45 -23.44
CA GLU A 89 6.18 -15.59 -24.11
C GLU A 89 6.29 -15.43 -25.63
N GLU A 90 7.03 -14.43 -26.10
CA GLU A 90 7.25 -14.19 -27.54
C GLU A 90 7.99 -15.36 -28.19
N ASN A 91 9.05 -15.88 -27.54
CA ASN A 91 9.72 -17.08 -28.03
C ASN A 91 8.77 -18.28 -28.04
N LYS A 92 7.98 -18.50 -26.97
CA LYS A 92 7.05 -19.63 -26.91
C LYS A 92 5.96 -19.58 -27.98
N GLN A 93 5.50 -18.39 -28.38
CA GLN A 93 4.56 -18.23 -29.50
C GLN A 93 5.22 -18.41 -30.88
N ARG A 94 6.53 -18.15 -31.01
CA ARG A 94 7.25 -18.28 -32.27
C ARG A 94 7.61 -19.74 -32.62
N TRP A 95 7.57 -20.64 -31.63
CA TRP A 95 7.85 -22.08 -31.78
C TRP A 95 6.57 -22.95 -31.82
N ASN A 96 5.39 -22.33 -31.83
CA ASN A 96 4.08 -22.96 -32.03
C ASN A 96 3.49 -22.53 -33.38
#